data_AF-A0AAV8ZEV8-F1
#
_entry.id   AF-A0AAV8ZEV8-F1
#
_cell.length_a   1.000
_cell.length_b   1.000
_cell.length_c   1.000
_cell.angle_alpha   90.00
_cell.angle_beta   90.00
_cell.angle_gamma   90.00
#
_symmetry.space_group_name_H-M   'P 1'
#
loop_
_entity.id
_entity.type
_entity.pdbx_description
1 polymer ?
#
loop_
_entity_poly.entity_id
_entity_poly.type
_entity_poly.pdbx_seq_one_letter_code
_entity_poly.pdbx_strand_id
1 'polypeptide(L)'
;MAHLTVTQRIEILIFIGCGNKTRTQQEVCNLFNAKYSDNPITQSIVSKIESKFRETGDVKNLPKSGHPKMTQDKKIDIVLSMEENLQSTSTLVASENEVSQTTVLRILRKENYHPYKFQLVQELNEDDPDRQLQFFI
;
A
#
# COMPACT_ATOMS: atom_id res chain seq x y z
N MET A 1 -1.42 18.00 12.25
CA MET A 1 -2.81 18.30 12.68
C MET A 1 -3.03 17.57 13.99
N ALA A 2 -3.67 18.21 14.97
CA ALA A 2 -4.10 17.53 16.19
C ALA A 2 -4.83 16.24 15.82
N HIS A 3 -4.53 15.14 16.51
CA HIS A 3 -5.10 13.83 16.19
C HIS A 3 -6.55 13.75 16.69
N LEU A 4 -7.45 14.43 15.96
CA LEU A 4 -8.88 14.37 16.23
C LEU A 4 -9.44 13.00 15.84
N THR A 5 -10.24 12.44 16.73
CA THR A 5 -11.04 11.25 16.43
C THR A 5 -12.14 11.58 15.42
N VAL A 6 -12.69 10.57 14.75
CA VAL A 6 -13.83 10.79 13.82
C VAL A 6 -15.01 11.41 14.57
N THR A 7 -15.30 10.92 15.78
CA THR A 7 -16.36 11.46 16.65
C THR A 7 -16.17 12.94 16.95
N GLN A 8 -14.96 13.36 17.33
CA GLN A 8 -14.67 14.78 17.58
C GLN A 8 -14.85 15.65 16.33
N ARG A 9 -14.50 15.15 15.14
CA ARG A 9 -14.76 15.88 13.88
C ARG A 9 -16.26 16.00 13.60
N ILE A 10 -17.04 14.94 13.86
CA ILE A 10 -18.50 14.98 13.74
C ILE A 10 -19.08 16.01 14.71
N GLU A 11 -18.62 16.04 15.97
CA GLU A 11 -19.08 17.04 16.94
C GLU A 11 -18.80 18.48 16.49
N ILE A 12 -17.63 18.73 15.90
CA ILE A 12 -17.30 20.04 15.32
C ILE A 12 -18.31 20.42 14.23
N LEU A 13 -18.66 19.49 13.33
CA LEU A 13 -19.66 19.73 12.28
C LEU A 13 -21.05 19.96 12.86
N ILE A 14 -21.43 19.22 13.91
CA ILE A 14 -22.67 19.44 14.65
C ILE A 14 -22.68 20.85 15.23
N PHE A 15 -21.59 21.31 15.86
CA PHE A 15 -21.52 22.66 16.43
C PHE A 15 -21.66 23.77 15.37
N ILE A 16 -21.12 23.57 14.17
CA ILE A 16 -21.24 24.50 13.04
C ILE A 16 -22.69 24.61 12.56
N GLY A 17 -23.36 23.46 12.36
CA GLY A 17 -24.65 23.35 11.68
C GLY A 17 -25.85 23.04 12.59
N CYS A 18 -25.75 23.23 13.90
CA CYS A 18 -26.83 22.89 14.84
C CYS A 18 -28.07 23.80 14.64
N GLY A 19 -29.06 23.31 13.90
CA GLY A 19 -30.38 23.95 13.73
C GLY A 19 -30.38 25.08 12.69
N ASN A 20 -31.15 26.15 12.96
CA ASN A 20 -31.33 27.29 12.05
C ASN A 20 -30.24 28.37 12.17
N LYS A 21 -29.16 28.11 12.91
CA LYS A 21 -28.08 29.07 13.19
C LYS A 21 -26.74 28.49 12.75
N THR A 22 -26.10 29.18 11.81
CA THR A 22 -24.70 28.95 11.47
C THR A 22 -23.83 29.66 12.50
N ARG A 23 -23.14 28.90 13.35
CA ARG A 23 -22.12 29.46 14.26
C ARG A 23 -20.85 29.81 13.50
N THR A 24 -20.13 30.81 13.98
CA THR A 24 -18.81 31.13 13.41
C THR A 24 -17.78 30.07 13.82
N GLN A 25 -16.74 29.86 13.00
CA GLN A 25 -15.70 28.86 13.31
C GLN A 25 -14.97 29.18 14.64
N GLN A 26 -14.92 30.46 15.03
CA GLN A 26 -14.32 30.91 16.28
C GLN A 26 -15.16 30.48 17.50
N GLU A 27 -16.48 30.64 17.42
CA GLU A 27 -17.40 30.16 18.47
C GLU A 27 -17.31 28.65 18.66
N VAL A 28 -17.27 27.91 17.56
CA VAL A 28 -17.13 26.44 17.59
C VAL A 28 -15.79 26.03 18.21
N CYS A 29 -14.71 26.73 17.89
CA CYS A 29 -13.41 26.52 18.50
C CYS A 29 -13.47 26.72 20.03
N ASN A 30 -14.10 27.79 20.49
CA ASN A 30 -14.23 28.09 21.92
C ASN A 30 -15.08 27.02 22.64
N LEU A 31 -16.22 26.62 22.06
CA LEU A 31 -17.09 25.57 22.61
C LEU A 31 -16.38 24.22 22.67
N PHE A 32 -15.64 23.86 21.62
CA PHE A 32 -14.88 22.62 21.58
C PHE A 32 -13.76 22.61 22.63
N ASN A 33 -12.99 23.70 22.73
CA ASN A 33 -11.91 23.83 23.70
C ASN A 33 -12.40 23.89 25.15
N ALA A 34 -13.60 24.44 25.38
CA ALA A 34 -14.26 24.39 26.69
C ALA A 34 -14.66 22.97 27.10
N LYS A 35 -15.07 22.14 26.13
CA LYS A 35 -15.43 20.73 26.35
C LYS A 35 -14.22 19.80 26.42
N TYR A 36 -13.16 20.10 25.67
CA TYR A 36 -11.94 19.30 25.55
C TYR A 36 -10.71 20.15 25.91
N SER A 37 -10.42 20.28 27.20
CA SER A 37 -9.26 21.02 27.71
C SER A 37 -7.92 20.37 27.36
N ASP A 38 -7.89 19.04 27.21
CA ASP A 38 -6.65 18.28 27.06
C ASP A 38 -6.02 18.42 25.67
N ASN A 39 -6.83 18.75 24.66
CA ASN A 39 -6.40 18.86 23.27
C ASN A 39 -7.08 20.05 22.58
N PRO A 40 -6.64 21.29 22.86
CA PRO A 40 -7.24 22.47 22.27
C PRO A 40 -6.98 22.49 20.76
N ILE A 41 -8.01 22.85 20.01
CA ILE A 41 -7.95 23.09 18.58
C ILE A 41 -7.90 24.59 18.29
N THR A 42 -7.54 24.92 17.06
CA THR A 42 -7.55 26.30 16.54
C THR A 42 -8.69 26.45 15.53
N GLN A 43 -9.20 27.67 15.35
CA GLN A 43 -10.19 28.02 14.31
C GLN A 43 -9.81 27.48 12.92
N SER A 44 -8.52 27.50 12.57
CA SER A 44 -8.02 26.98 11.29
C SER A 44 -8.27 25.48 11.11
N ILE A 45 -8.29 24.69 12.19
CA ILE A 45 -8.62 23.27 12.16
C ILE A 45 -10.12 23.09 11.88
N VAL A 46 -10.97 23.88 12.54
CA VAL A 46 -12.42 23.88 12.33
C VAL A 46 -12.74 24.22 10.87
N SER A 47 -12.15 25.28 10.33
CA SER A 47 -12.31 25.69 8.93
C SER A 47 -11.85 24.59 7.96
N LYS A 48 -10.69 23.96 8.19
CA LYS A 48 -10.21 22.85 7.34
C LYS A 48 -11.14 21.63 7.37
N ILE A 49 -11.71 21.31 8.54
CA ILE A 49 -12.67 20.20 8.66
C ILE A 49 -13.94 20.52 7.90
N GLU A 50 -14.46 21.75 8.04
CA GLU A 50 -15.65 22.21 7.34
C GLU A 50 -15.46 22.19 5.81
N SER A 51 -14.40 22.82 5.30
CA SER A 51 -14.09 22.83 3.86
C SER A 51 -13.94 21.43 3.30
N LYS A 52 -13.17 20.57 3.98
CA LYS A 52 -12.98 19.17 3.57
C LYS A 52 -14.31 18.41 3.53
N PHE A 53 -15.17 18.62 4.53
CA PHE A 53 -16.48 17.97 4.55
C PHE A 53 -17.38 18.47 3.41
N ARG A 54 -17.36 19.77 3.10
CA ARG A 54 -18.12 20.32 1.95
C ARG A 54 -17.62 19.81 0.60
N GLU A 55 -16.31 19.58 0.46
CA GLU A 55 -15.70 19.09 -0.78
C GLU A 55 -15.87 17.58 -0.97
N THR A 56 -15.64 16.78 0.08
CA THR A 56 -15.59 15.31 -0.01
C THR A 56 -16.89 14.63 0.46
N GLY A 57 -17.63 15.25 1.37
CA GLY A 57 -18.79 14.65 2.05
C GLY A 57 -18.43 13.62 3.15
N ASP A 58 -17.13 13.39 3.39
CA ASP A 58 -16.66 12.42 4.39
C ASP A 58 -15.86 13.09 5.52
N VAL A 59 -16.07 12.58 6.73
CA VAL A 59 -15.42 13.02 7.96
C VAL A 59 -14.15 12.20 8.25
N LYS A 60 -14.02 11.00 7.66
CA LYS A 60 -12.84 10.15 7.81
C LYS A 60 -11.63 10.80 7.16
N ASN A 61 -10.44 10.46 7.65
CA ASN A 61 -9.21 10.90 6.99
C ASN A 61 -9.15 10.31 5.59
N LEU A 62 -8.85 11.17 4.61
CA LEU A 62 -8.58 10.70 3.26
C LEU A 62 -7.33 9.81 3.30
N PRO A 63 -7.28 8.75 2.48
CA PRO A 63 -6.06 7.98 2.32
C PRO A 63 -4.95 8.96 1.92
N LYS A 64 -3.85 8.95 2.67
CA LYS A 64 -2.70 9.79 2.33
C LYS A 64 -2.19 9.33 0.96
N SER A 65 -1.92 10.29 0.08
CA SER A 65 -1.15 10.00 -1.12
C SER A 65 0.20 9.43 -0.67
N GLY A 66 0.43 8.16 -0.98
CA GLY A 66 1.68 7.48 -0.67
C GLY A 66 2.77 7.84 -1.66
N HIS A 67 3.97 7.30 -1.44
CA HIS A 67 5.02 7.37 -2.45
C HIS A 67 4.52 6.73 -3.76
N PRO A 68 4.84 7.30 -4.94
CA PRO A 68 4.49 6.68 -6.22
C PRO A 68 4.93 5.22 -6.24
N LYS A 69 3.99 4.34 -6.55
CA LYS A 69 4.25 2.91 -6.72
C LYS A 69 4.89 2.69 -8.09
N MET A 70 5.73 1.68 -8.19
CA MET A 70 6.29 1.27 -9.49
C MET A 70 5.16 0.92 -10.48
N THR A 71 5.35 1.35 -11.72
CA THR A 71 4.46 1.09 -12.87
C THR A 71 4.15 -0.39 -13.01
N GLN A 72 2.97 -0.72 -13.52
CA GLN A 72 2.56 -2.10 -13.73
C GLN A 72 3.45 -2.80 -14.77
N ASP A 73 3.79 -2.11 -15.86
CA ASP A 73 4.61 -2.64 -16.96
C ASP A 73 5.96 -3.16 -16.44
N LYS A 74 6.68 -2.35 -15.66
CA LYS A 74 7.94 -2.76 -15.02
C LYS A 74 7.82 -4.00 -14.13
N LYS A 75 6.65 -4.27 -13.55
CA LYS A 75 6.45 -5.49 -12.75
C LYS A 75 6.28 -6.70 -13.66
N ILE A 76 5.60 -6.52 -14.78
CA ILE A 76 5.41 -7.56 -15.79
C ILE A 76 6.77 -7.95 -16.38
N ASP A 77 7.61 -6.97 -16.73
CA ASP A 77 8.96 -7.21 -17.27
C ASP A 77 9.84 -8.03 -16.31
N ILE A 78 9.79 -7.71 -15.00
CA ILE A 78 10.52 -8.44 -13.96
C ILE A 78 10.03 -9.89 -13.82
N VAL A 79 8.72 -10.12 -13.98
CA VAL A 79 8.16 -11.48 -13.89
C VAL A 79 8.49 -12.27 -15.15
N LEU A 80 8.40 -11.64 -16.33
CA LEU A 80 8.72 -12.28 -17.60
C LEU A 80 10.18 -12.72 -17.68
N SER A 81 11.12 -11.85 -17.28
CA SER A 81 12.55 -12.20 -17.23
C SER A 81 12.85 -13.39 -16.30
N MET A 82 12.06 -13.56 -15.23
CA MET A 82 12.17 -14.71 -14.34
C MET A 82 11.56 -15.99 -14.91
N GLU A 83 10.49 -15.89 -15.69
CA GLU A 83 9.88 -17.04 -16.39
C GLU A 83 10.78 -17.54 -17.53
N GLU A 84 11.41 -16.62 -18.27
CA GLU A 84 12.36 -16.96 -19.34
C GLU A 84 13.60 -17.69 -18.80
N ASN A 85 14.02 -17.37 -17.58
CA ASN A 85 15.14 -18.04 -16.93
C ASN A 85 14.92 -18.15 -15.41
N LEU A 86 14.33 -19.29 -14.99
CA LEU A 86 14.09 -19.60 -13.58
C LEU A 86 15.36 -19.68 -12.72
N GLN A 87 16.54 -19.86 -13.33
CA GLN A 87 17.83 -19.94 -12.63
C GLN A 87 18.51 -18.57 -12.52
N SER A 88 17.91 -17.51 -13.08
CA SER A 88 18.44 -16.16 -13.02
C SER A 88 18.54 -15.67 -11.57
N THR A 89 19.61 -14.92 -11.27
CA THR A 89 19.78 -14.35 -9.94
C THR A 89 18.99 -13.05 -9.84
N SER A 90 18.36 -12.80 -8.68
CA SER A 90 17.64 -11.55 -8.40
C SER A 90 18.44 -10.26 -8.63
N THR A 91 19.78 -10.30 -8.55
CA THR A 91 20.68 -9.18 -8.86
C THR A 91 20.81 -8.94 -10.36
N LEU A 92 20.83 -9.99 -11.17
CA LEU A 92 20.91 -9.89 -12.63
C LEU A 92 19.62 -9.29 -13.18
N VAL A 93 18.48 -9.83 -12.77
CA VAL A 93 17.15 -9.31 -13.15
C VAL A 93 16.97 -7.86 -12.67
N ALA A 94 17.53 -7.49 -11.52
CA ALA A 94 17.51 -6.11 -11.05
C ALA A 94 18.29 -5.17 -11.95
N SER A 95 19.48 -5.57 -12.41
CA SER A 95 20.30 -4.80 -13.34
C SER A 95 19.63 -4.65 -14.70
N GLU A 96 19.05 -5.72 -15.24
CA GLU A 96 18.36 -5.72 -16.55
C GLU A 96 17.13 -4.81 -16.57
N ASN A 97 16.41 -4.73 -15.45
CA ASN A 97 15.18 -3.95 -15.33
C ASN A 97 15.39 -2.56 -14.70
N GLU A 98 16.65 -2.15 -14.45
CA GLU A 98 17.02 -0.88 -13.81
C GLU A 98 16.30 -0.63 -12.48
N VAL A 99 16.25 -1.64 -11.61
CA VAL A 99 15.59 -1.57 -10.31
C VAL A 99 16.50 -2.08 -9.20
N SER A 100 16.16 -1.80 -7.94
CA SER A 100 16.88 -2.39 -6.81
C SER A 100 16.54 -3.87 -6.66
N GLN A 101 17.53 -4.69 -6.25
CA GLN A 101 17.33 -6.11 -5.93
C GLN A 101 16.21 -6.32 -4.89
N THR A 102 16.13 -5.44 -3.89
CA THR A 102 15.06 -5.46 -2.87
C THR A 102 13.66 -5.32 -3.48
N THR A 103 13.54 -4.55 -4.56
CA THR A 103 12.27 -4.36 -5.27
C THR A 103 11.89 -5.61 -6.05
N VAL A 104 12.86 -6.24 -6.75
CA VAL A 104 12.68 -7.52 -7.43
C VAL A 104 12.21 -8.59 -6.45
N LEU A 105 12.93 -8.79 -5.33
CA LEU A 105 12.56 -9.77 -4.31
C LEU A 105 11.16 -9.53 -3.73
N ARG A 106 10.76 -8.25 -3.54
CA ARG A 106 9.41 -7.91 -3.08
C ARG A 106 8.33 -8.28 -4.09
N ILE A 107 8.60 -8.10 -5.38
CA ILE A 107 7.68 -8.48 -6.47
C ILE A 107 7.56 -9.99 -6.53
N LEU A 108 8.69 -10.71 -6.57
CA LEU A 108 8.70 -12.17 -6.63
C LEU A 108 7.94 -12.81 -5.47
N ARG A 109 8.12 -12.31 -4.24
CA ARG A 109 7.35 -12.76 -3.08
C ARG A 109 5.85 -12.50 -3.21
N LYS A 110 5.47 -11.38 -3.84
CA LYS A 110 4.06 -11.02 -4.04
C LYS A 110 3.40 -11.92 -5.10
N GLU A 111 4.15 -12.29 -6.13
CA GLU A 111 3.72 -13.20 -7.19
C GLU A 111 3.95 -14.69 -6.83
N ASN A 112 4.27 -14.99 -5.56
CA ASN A 112 4.47 -16.34 -5.02
C ASN A 112 5.61 -17.15 -5.66
N TYR A 113 6.65 -16.48 -6.16
CA TYR A 113 7.88 -17.15 -6.58
C TYR A 113 8.69 -17.59 -5.36
N HIS A 114 9.16 -18.84 -5.39
CA HIS A 114 9.99 -19.43 -4.35
C HIS A 114 11.31 -19.91 -4.94
N PRO A 115 12.45 -19.61 -4.27
CA PRO A 115 13.72 -20.19 -4.67
C PRO A 115 13.70 -21.69 -4.33
N TYR A 116 13.64 -22.54 -5.35
CA TYR A 116 13.80 -23.98 -5.18
C TYR A 116 15.28 -24.34 -5.15
N LYS A 117 15.64 -25.35 -4.35
CA LYS A 117 17.00 -25.89 -4.35
C LYS A 117 17.20 -26.71 -5.62
N PHE A 118 18.34 -26.54 -6.28
CA PHE A 118 18.71 -27.43 -7.37
C PHE A 118 18.88 -28.86 -6.83
N GLN A 119 18.32 -29.83 -7.55
CA GLN A 119 18.51 -31.24 -7.28
C GLN A 119 19.46 -31.78 -8.34
N LEU A 120 20.64 -32.26 -7.91
CA LEU A 120 21.53 -32.98 -8.80
C LEU A 120 20.95 -34.38 -9.03
N VAL A 121 20.72 -34.70 -10.30
CA VAL A 121 20.32 -36.03 -10.75
C VAL A 121 21.42 -36.59 -11.64
N GLN A 122 21.49 -37.91 -11.74
CA GLN A 122 22.41 -38.57 -12.65
C GLN A 122 22.10 -38.14 -14.10
N GLU A 123 23.14 -37.85 -14.88
CA GLU A 123 23.01 -37.58 -16.30
C GLU A 123 22.49 -38.84 -17.03
N LEU A 124 21.50 -38.66 -17.90
CA LEU A 124 20.95 -39.73 -18.71
C LEU A 124 21.77 -39.87 -19.99
N ASN A 125 22.30 -41.06 -20.24
CA ASN A 125 22.87 -41.41 -21.53
C ASN A 125 21.76 -41.68 -22.55
N GLU A 126 22.11 -41.68 -23.84
CA GLU A 126 21.14 -41.85 -24.94
C GLU A 126 20.30 -43.14 -24.83
N ASP A 127 20.87 -44.23 -24.30
CA ASP A 127 20.21 -45.53 -24.13
C ASP A 127 19.38 -45.65 -22.83
N ASP A 128 19.53 -44.72 -21.89
CA ASP A 128 18.93 -44.83 -20.55
C ASP A 128 17.39 -44.68 -20.52
N PRO A 129 16.74 -43.84 -21.36
CA PRO A 129 15.27 -43.74 -21.36
C PRO A 129 14.57 -45.08 -21.65
N ASP A 130 15.07 -45.84 -22.62
CA ASP A 130 14.48 -47.13 -23.00
C ASP A 130 14.67 -48.18 -21.89
N ARG A 131 15.84 -48.19 -21.25
CA ARG A 131 16.15 -49.09 -20.13
C ARG A 131 15.34 -48.76 -18.88
N GLN A 132 15.08 -47.49 -18.62
CA GLN A 132 14.23 -47.06 -17.51
C GLN A 132 12.79 -47.52 -17.70
N LEU A 133 12.22 -47.35 -18.90
CA LEU A 133 10.86 -47.79 -19.21
C LEU A 133 10.69 -49.31 -19.06
N GLN A 134 11.68 -50.11 -19.47
CA GLN A 134 11.67 -51.57 -19.29
C GLN A 134 11.65 -52.01 -17.82
N PHE A 135 12.18 -51.20 -16.90
CA PHE A 135 12.20 -51.53 -15.48
C PHE A 135 10.84 -51.27 -14.79
N PHE A 136 9.97 -50.46 -15.39
CA PHE A 136 8.65 -50.12 -14.88
C PHE A 136 7.51 -51.04 -15.40
N ILE A 137 7.82 -51.97 -16.30
CA ILE A 137 6.91 -53.01 -16.84
C ILE A 137 7.13 -54.32 -16.09
#